data_AF-A0AAQ3W9P1-F1
#
_entry.id   AF-A0AAQ3W9P1-F1
#
_cell.length_a   1.000
_cell.length_b   1.000
_cell.length_c   1.000
_cell.angle_alpha   90.00
_cell.angle_beta   90.00
_cell.angle_gamma   90.00
#
_symmetry.space_group_name_H-M   'P 1'
#
loop_
_entity.id
_entity.type
_entity.pdbx_description
1 polymer ?
#
loop_
_entity_poly.entity_id
_entity_poly.type
_entity_poly.pdbx_seq_one_letter_code
_entity_poly.pdbx_strand_id
1 'polypeptide(L)'
;MKMNKIVKGFTAIALSSLLLAACGSDQKKDTAKSSDSSTATSKTADSSTVAEKEAGGDLQDGTYKLEEKNESNGYRATFEMTVKDGKITESKYDNINADGKSKADDKDYEKNMKDKSGVGPAEYIKELNDSFVKAQSADGVEVVTGATHSSESFQNYAQQLIQAAQAGDTKTIEIDNGADLKDGTYSLKEKNNSNGYHTEFSIVVKDGKVTESKYDNVNDEGKSKKDDADYNKNMKDKSGVGPAEYIKTLNEELVKTMGEEGKSAADVEVVTGATHSSHSFVMYAEQLINAAEKGNTDEIVVDNIVMKK
;
A
#
# COMPACT_ATOMS: atom_id res chain seq x y z
N MET A 1 -35.22 25.06 -14.53
CA MET A 1 -35.72 24.55 -13.23
C MET A 1 -36.46 23.24 -13.45
N LYS A 2 -36.09 22.17 -12.74
CA LYS A 2 -36.95 21.03 -12.35
C LYS A 2 -36.16 20.19 -11.35
N MET A 3 -36.55 20.23 -10.08
CA MET A 3 -35.91 19.48 -8.99
C MET A 3 -36.58 18.11 -8.85
N ASN A 4 -35.81 17.03 -8.73
CA ASN A 4 -36.30 15.78 -8.16
C ASN A 4 -35.64 15.52 -6.80
N LYS A 5 -36.44 15.01 -5.86
CA LYS A 5 -36.14 15.03 -4.42
C LYS A 5 -35.48 13.72 -3.96
N ILE A 6 -34.56 13.84 -3.02
CA ILE A 6 -33.97 12.72 -2.27
C ILE A 6 -34.98 12.22 -1.23
N VAL A 7 -35.17 10.90 -1.14
CA VAL A 7 -35.90 10.24 -0.05
C VAL A 7 -34.91 9.50 0.82
N LYS A 8 -34.79 9.89 2.09
CA LYS A 8 -33.97 9.20 3.09
C LYS A 8 -34.80 8.11 3.76
N GLY A 9 -34.38 6.85 3.64
CA GLY A 9 -34.96 5.73 4.38
C GLY A 9 -34.23 5.51 5.70
N PHE A 10 -34.90 5.77 6.83
CA PHE A 10 -34.43 5.32 8.14
C PHE A 10 -34.68 3.82 8.30
N THR A 11 -33.68 3.06 8.72
CA THR A 11 -33.84 1.65 9.14
C THR A 11 -33.64 1.56 10.65
N ALA A 12 -34.59 0.93 11.35
CA ALA A 12 -34.62 0.91 12.81
C ALA A 12 -33.68 -0.16 13.40
N ILE A 13 -32.96 0.21 14.47
CA ILE A 13 -32.11 -0.70 15.25
C ILE A 13 -33.00 -1.45 16.25
N ALA A 14 -33.05 -2.78 16.14
CA ALA A 14 -33.75 -3.65 17.09
C ALA A 14 -32.81 -4.03 18.25
N LEU A 15 -33.06 -3.46 19.44
CA LEU A 15 -32.40 -3.81 20.69
C LEU A 15 -32.88 -5.20 21.16
N SER A 16 -31.99 -6.19 21.18
CA SER A 16 -32.23 -7.47 21.85
C SER A 16 -31.62 -7.45 23.26
N SER A 17 -32.45 -7.60 24.28
CA SER A 17 -32.06 -7.52 25.69
C SER A 17 -31.44 -8.81 26.21
N LEU A 18 -30.47 -8.68 27.12
CA LEU A 18 -29.89 -9.81 27.86
C LEU A 18 -30.92 -10.49 28.76
N LEU A 19 -30.79 -11.80 28.93
CA LEU A 19 -31.33 -12.55 30.07
C LEU A 19 -30.17 -13.25 30.80
N LEU A 20 -29.78 -12.68 31.95
CA LEU A 20 -28.88 -13.30 32.91
C LEU A 20 -29.70 -14.23 33.82
N ALA A 21 -29.54 -15.54 33.64
CA ALA A 21 -30.10 -16.54 34.56
C ALA A 21 -29.13 -16.75 35.74
N ALA A 22 -29.53 -16.35 36.93
CA ALA A 22 -28.82 -16.62 38.18
C ALA A 22 -29.43 -17.84 38.91
N CYS A 23 -28.57 -18.67 39.51
CA CYS A 23 -28.94 -19.59 40.59
C CYS A 23 -27.74 -19.80 41.55
N GLY A 24 -28.00 -19.74 42.86
CA GLY A 24 -27.09 -20.26 43.90
C GLY A 24 -27.14 -21.80 43.97
N SER A 25 -26.51 -22.50 44.91
CA SER A 25 -25.94 -22.14 46.24
C SER A 25 -24.93 -23.26 46.67
N ASP A 26 -24.29 -23.36 47.84
CA ASP A 26 -24.48 -22.70 49.15
C ASP A 26 -23.18 -22.65 50.01
N GLN A 27 -23.29 -22.33 51.31
CA GLN A 27 -22.23 -22.11 52.31
C GLN A 27 -21.27 -23.28 52.63
N LYS A 28 -20.01 -22.95 52.94
CA LYS A 28 -19.50 -22.99 54.33
C LYS A 28 -18.26 -22.09 54.55
N LYS A 29 -17.92 -21.87 55.83
CA LYS A 29 -17.02 -20.84 56.37
C LYS A 29 -15.87 -21.51 57.15
N ASP A 30 -14.63 -21.02 57.03
CA ASP A 30 -13.76 -20.59 58.16
C ASP A 30 -12.28 -20.31 57.78
N THR A 31 -11.74 -19.29 58.45
CA THR A 31 -10.35 -18.79 58.59
C THR A 31 -9.13 -19.67 58.22
N ALA A 32 -8.14 -19.12 57.47
CA ALA A 32 -6.86 -18.59 58.01
C ALA A 32 -5.72 -18.30 56.98
N LYS A 33 -5.21 -17.06 57.02
CA LYS A 33 -3.84 -16.51 56.75
C LYS A 33 -2.75 -17.27 55.92
N SER A 34 -2.18 -16.51 54.96
CA SER A 34 -0.76 -16.46 54.48
C SER A 34 -0.38 -17.11 53.14
N SER A 35 0.38 -16.33 52.34
CA SER A 35 1.48 -16.68 51.39
C SER A 35 1.58 -18.12 50.84
N ASP A 36 1.79 -18.36 49.54
CA ASP A 36 2.68 -17.62 48.62
C ASP A 36 2.35 -17.87 47.13
N SER A 37 2.94 -17.07 46.24
CA SER A 37 3.20 -17.23 44.80
C SER A 37 2.51 -18.36 44.01
N SER A 38 1.72 -17.99 43.00
CA SER A 38 1.80 -18.58 41.64
C SER A 38 1.05 -17.74 40.60
N THR A 39 1.83 -17.17 39.68
CA THR A 39 1.53 -16.74 38.30
C THR A 39 0.07 -16.85 37.83
N ALA A 40 -0.70 -15.77 37.98
CA ALA A 40 -1.98 -15.63 37.29
C ALA A 40 -1.76 -15.22 35.83
N THR A 41 -1.87 -16.16 34.90
CA THR A 41 -1.94 -15.87 33.45
C THR A 41 -3.18 -15.03 33.15
N SER A 42 -3.00 -13.71 33.07
CA SER A 42 -4.01 -12.81 32.54
C SER A 42 -4.17 -13.05 31.04
N LYS A 43 -5.10 -13.93 30.66
CA LYS A 43 -5.66 -13.96 29.31
C LYS A 43 -6.50 -12.71 29.10
N THR A 44 -5.86 -11.59 28.77
CA THR A 44 -6.52 -10.48 28.10
C THR A 44 -6.95 -10.97 26.73
N ALA A 45 -8.25 -11.16 26.56
CA ALA A 45 -8.85 -11.37 25.25
C ALA A 45 -8.81 -10.04 24.49
N ASP A 46 -7.69 -9.80 23.80
CA ASP A 46 -7.62 -8.75 22.80
C ASP A 46 -8.46 -9.17 21.59
N SER A 47 -9.68 -8.65 21.53
CA SER A 47 -10.61 -8.88 20.43
C SER A 47 -10.43 -7.82 19.32
N SER A 48 -9.19 -7.45 19.02
CA SER A 48 -8.84 -6.89 17.72
C SER A 48 -8.67 -8.05 16.73
N THR A 49 -9.55 -8.13 15.73
CA THR A 49 -9.42 -9.09 14.63
C THR A 49 -8.23 -8.67 13.76
N VAL A 50 -7.04 -9.13 14.11
CA VAL A 50 -5.85 -9.00 13.26
C VAL A 50 -6.17 -9.66 11.93
N ALA A 51 -6.00 -8.92 10.83
CA ALA A 51 -6.17 -9.47 9.49
C ALA A 51 -5.22 -10.67 9.31
N GLU A 52 -5.75 -11.82 8.92
CA GLU A 52 -4.97 -13.06 8.85
C GLU A 52 -4.23 -13.13 7.51
N LYS A 53 -2.91 -13.34 7.55
CA LYS A 53 -2.10 -13.52 6.33
C LYS A 53 -2.45 -14.84 5.66
N GLU A 54 -2.82 -14.80 4.39
CA GLU A 54 -3.08 -15.96 3.53
C GLU A 54 -1.80 -16.42 2.82
N ALA A 55 -1.02 -15.47 2.29
CA ALA A 55 0.26 -15.71 1.63
C ALA A 55 1.23 -14.53 1.84
N GLY A 56 2.50 -14.72 1.45
CA GLY A 56 3.58 -13.77 1.69
C GLY A 56 4.58 -14.27 2.73
N GLY A 57 5.87 -14.07 2.47
CA GLY A 57 6.97 -14.41 3.40
C GLY A 57 6.83 -13.76 4.78
N ASP A 58 7.43 -14.37 5.80
CA ASP A 58 7.45 -13.81 7.16
C ASP A 58 8.42 -12.62 7.25
N LEU A 59 7.97 -11.53 7.87
CA LEU A 59 8.80 -10.36 8.11
C LEU A 59 9.82 -10.68 9.20
N GLN A 60 11.10 -10.44 8.94
CA GLN A 60 12.14 -10.58 9.95
C GLN A 60 12.12 -9.35 10.87
N ASP A 61 12.20 -9.58 12.19
CA ASP A 61 12.24 -8.51 13.19
C ASP A 61 13.44 -7.59 12.97
N GLY A 62 13.22 -6.28 13.04
CA GLY A 62 14.25 -5.28 12.75
C GLY A 62 13.68 -3.90 12.44
N THR A 63 14.59 -2.99 12.09
CA THR A 63 14.25 -1.65 11.61
C THR A 63 14.82 -1.48 10.21
N TYR A 64 13.93 -1.24 9.25
CA TYR A 64 14.22 -1.11 7.83
C TYR A 64 14.07 0.35 7.42
N LYS A 65 14.96 0.84 6.55
CA LYS A 65 15.08 2.25 6.22
C LYS A 65 15.14 2.46 4.72
N LEU A 66 14.49 3.51 4.24
CA LEU A 66 14.55 3.98 2.87
C LEU A 66 14.69 5.52 2.88
N GLU A 67 15.52 6.06 2.00
CA GLU A 67 15.64 7.51 1.81
C GLU A 67 15.83 7.88 0.34
N GLU A 68 15.19 8.98 -0.07
CA GLU A 68 15.45 9.65 -1.34
C GLU A 68 16.75 10.45 -1.27
N LYS A 69 17.54 10.42 -2.35
CA LYS A 69 18.76 11.22 -2.48
C LYS A 69 18.47 12.67 -2.80
N ASN A 70 17.55 12.90 -3.74
CA ASN A 70 17.34 14.18 -4.38
C ASN A 70 16.05 14.84 -3.87
N GLU A 71 16.03 16.18 -3.83
CA GLU A 71 14.85 16.93 -3.38
C GLU A 71 13.90 17.24 -4.56
N SER A 72 12.63 16.91 -4.39
CA SER A 72 11.53 17.39 -5.22
C SER A 72 10.77 18.49 -4.47
N ASN A 73 10.66 19.67 -5.08
CA ASN A 73 10.00 20.85 -4.48
C ASN A 73 10.58 21.25 -3.10
N GLY A 74 11.89 21.04 -2.87
CA GLY A 74 12.59 21.38 -1.62
C GLY A 74 12.41 20.35 -0.49
N TYR A 75 11.93 19.15 -0.83
CA TYR A 75 11.69 18.06 0.11
C TYR A 75 12.12 16.72 -0.49
N ARG A 76 12.55 15.78 0.35
CA ARG A 76 12.85 14.39 -0.02
C ARG A 76 12.25 13.42 0.99
N ALA A 77 11.83 12.23 0.57
CA ALA A 77 11.27 11.22 1.44
C ALA A 77 12.32 10.54 2.33
N THR A 78 11.93 10.25 3.57
CA THR A 78 12.60 9.33 4.49
C THR A 78 11.56 8.41 5.09
N PHE A 79 11.82 7.11 5.15
CA PHE A 79 10.88 6.12 5.64
C PHE A 79 11.59 5.08 6.51
N GLU A 80 11.19 4.98 7.77
CA GLU A 80 11.57 3.89 8.68
C GLU A 80 10.36 2.99 8.99
N MET A 81 10.55 1.66 8.89
CA MET A 81 9.57 0.64 9.26
C MET A 81 10.16 -0.28 10.34
N THR A 82 9.45 -0.49 11.45
CA THR A 82 9.88 -1.40 12.53
C THR A 82 9.02 -2.66 12.56
N VAL A 83 9.65 -3.81 12.41
CA VAL A 83 9.03 -5.14 12.53
C VAL A 83 9.36 -5.75 13.89
N LYS A 84 8.35 -6.29 14.58
CA LYS A 84 8.47 -7.07 15.82
C LYS A 84 7.46 -8.21 15.84
N ASP A 85 7.86 -9.36 16.33
CA ASP A 85 7.05 -10.60 16.33
C ASP A 85 6.44 -10.90 14.95
N GLY A 86 7.20 -10.62 13.87
CA GLY A 86 6.77 -10.78 12.47
C GLY A 86 5.72 -9.80 11.97
N LYS A 87 5.43 -8.72 12.71
CA LYS A 87 4.43 -7.69 12.35
C LYS A 87 5.05 -6.31 12.23
N ILE A 88 4.52 -5.49 11.32
CA ILE A 88 4.84 -4.05 11.25
C ILE A 88 4.22 -3.40 12.49
N THR A 89 5.05 -2.87 13.38
CA THR A 89 4.64 -2.23 14.64
C THR A 89 4.80 -0.72 14.64
N GLU A 90 5.54 -0.19 13.67
CA GLU A 90 5.78 1.25 13.54
C GLU A 90 6.06 1.60 12.07
N SER A 91 5.54 2.75 11.66
CA SER A 91 5.78 3.37 10.36
C SER A 91 6.15 4.83 10.61
N LYS A 92 7.28 5.28 10.05
CA LYS A 92 7.76 6.65 10.10
C LYS A 92 8.20 7.10 8.70
N TYR A 93 7.25 7.19 7.77
CA TYR A 93 7.40 7.98 6.56
C TYR A 93 7.26 9.47 6.88
N ASP A 94 8.11 10.30 6.28
CA ASP A 94 8.00 11.75 6.24
C ASP A 94 8.68 12.27 4.97
N ASN A 95 8.39 13.51 4.59
CA ASN A 95 9.21 14.26 3.64
C ASN A 95 9.97 15.34 4.43
N ILE A 96 11.30 15.39 4.30
CA ILE A 96 12.15 16.37 5.01
C ILE A 96 12.83 17.30 4.01
N ASN A 97 13.09 18.54 4.42
CA ASN A 97 13.90 19.49 3.63
C ASN A 97 15.41 19.37 3.96
N ALA A 98 16.24 20.17 3.29
CA ALA A 98 17.69 20.24 3.48
C ALA A 98 18.16 20.45 4.94
N ASP A 99 17.35 21.10 5.80
CA ASP A 99 17.65 21.29 7.23
C ASP A 99 17.27 20.06 8.08
N GLY A 100 16.67 19.02 7.48
CA GLY A 100 16.10 17.87 8.17
C GLY A 100 14.76 18.15 8.87
N LYS A 101 14.05 19.23 8.49
CA LYS A 101 12.74 19.57 9.08
C LYS A 101 11.61 18.87 8.35
N SER A 102 10.65 18.36 9.11
CA SER A 102 9.44 17.71 8.60
C SER A 102 8.58 18.63 7.75
N LYS A 103 8.05 18.10 6.65
CA LYS A 103 7.00 18.74 5.84
C LYS A 103 5.65 18.78 6.56
N ALA A 104 5.41 17.84 7.49
CA ALA A 104 4.23 17.87 8.37
C ALA A 104 4.24 19.07 9.34
N ASP A 105 5.43 19.59 9.68
CA ASP A 105 5.59 20.79 10.52
C ASP A 105 5.52 22.11 9.72
N ASP A 106 5.58 22.07 8.38
CA ASP A 106 5.49 23.26 7.51
C ASP A 106 4.04 23.73 7.38
N LYS A 107 3.67 24.69 8.24
CA LYS A 107 2.33 25.30 8.30
C LYS A 107 1.93 26.06 7.05
N ASP A 108 2.90 26.60 6.30
CA ASP A 108 2.61 27.33 5.07
C ASP A 108 2.35 26.35 3.93
N TYR A 109 3.13 25.26 3.82
CA TYR A 109 2.85 24.17 2.88
C TYR A 109 1.52 23.49 3.20
N GLU A 110 1.28 23.13 4.47
CA GLU A 110 0.03 22.57 4.99
C GLU A 110 -1.19 23.38 4.55
N LYS A 111 -1.18 24.69 4.79
CA LYS A 111 -2.27 25.58 4.38
C LYS A 111 -2.40 25.64 2.86
N ASN A 112 -1.29 25.84 2.13
CA ASN A 112 -1.31 26.01 0.67
C ASN A 112 -1.74 24.73 -0.08
N MET A 113 -1.48 23.55 0.48
CA MET A 113 -1.90 22.27 -0.08
C MET A 113 -3.40 22.02 0.21
N LYS A 114 -3.84 22.29 1.45
CA LYS A 114 -5.26 22.19 1.83
C LYS A 114 -6.17 23.07 0.99
N ASP A 115 -5.78 24.33 0.76
CA ASP A 115 -6.54 25.28 -0.07
C ASP A 115 -6.73 24.80 -1.52
N LYS A 116 -5.87 23.89 -2.02
CA LYS A 116 -5.92 23.36 -3.40
C LYS A 116 -6.52 21.97 -3.51
N SER A 117 -6.26 21.10 -2.53
CA SER A 117 -6.48 19.65 -2.62
C SER A 117 -7.38 19.07 -1.51
N GLY A 118 -7.69 19.87 -0.49
CA GLY A 118 -8.51 19.46 0.66
C GLY A 118 -7.74 18.79 1.80
N VAL A 119 -6.48 18.38 1.59
CA VAL A 119 -5.61 17.71 2.57
C VAL A 119 -4.23 18.39 2.60
N GLY A 120 -3.46 18.20 3.67
CA GLY A 120 -2.08 18.70 3.79
C GLY A 120 -1.11 17.65 4.35
N PRO A 121 0.22 17.90 4.32
CA PRO A 121 1.23 16.97 4.82
C PRO A 121 1.01 16.49 6.25
N ALA A 122 0.56 17.34 7.17
CA ALA A 122 0.30 16.91 8.55
C ALA A 122 -0.81 15.86 8.66
N GLU A 123 -1.73 15.83 7.70
CA GLU A 123 -2.84 14.88 7.62
C GLU A 123 -2.46 13.63 6.84
N TYR A 124 -2.03 13.76 5.56
CA TYR A 124 -1.78 12.57 4.73
C TYR A 124 -0.59 11.74 5.23
N ILE A 125 0.47 12.37 5.77
CA ILE A 125 1.63 11.63 6.30
C ILE A 125 1.20 10.80 7.51
N LYS A 126 0.36 11.36 8.38
CA LYS A 126 -0.19 10.62 9.52
C LYS A 126 -1.10 9.47 9.07
N GLU A 127 -1.99 9.74 8.13
CA GLU A 127 -2.97 8.77 7.62
C GLU A 127 -2.28 7.57 6.95
N LEU A 128 -1.29 7.79 6.09
CA LEU A 128 -0.53 6.73 5.43
C LEU A 128 0.25 5.86 6.43
N ASN A 129 0.92 6.47 7.41
CA ASN A 129 1.65 5.73 8.45
C ASN A 129 0.72 4.86 9.32
N ASP A 130 -0.42 5.40 9.77
CA ASP A 130 -1.42 4.63 10.53
C ASP A 130 -2.05 3.52 9.68
N SER A 131 -2.34 3.82 8.41
CA SER A 131 -2.91 2.89 7.42
C SER A 131 -1.99 1.70 7.17
N PHE A 132 -0.67 1.93 7.01
CA PHE A 132 0.31 0.86 6.78
C PHE A 132 0.47 -0.09 7.98
N VAL A 133 0.56 0.47 9.20
CA VAL A 133 0.60 -0.35 10.43
C VAL A 133 -0.68 -1.17 10.58
N LYS A 134 -1.84 -0.67 10.13
CA LYS A 134 -3.10 -1.41 10.14
C LYS A 134 -3.19 -2.47 9.04
N ALA A 135 -2.74 -2.15 7.83
CA ALA A 135 -2.86 -2.98 6.64
C ALA A 135 -1.91 -4.19 6.63
N GLN A 136 -0.70 -4.02 7.18
CA GLN A 136 0.40 -5.01 7.13
C GLN A 136 0.88 -5.36 5.70
N SER A 137 0.45 -4.61 4.67
CA SER A 137 0.88 -4.74 3.28
C SER A 137 0.85 -3.36 2.60
N ALA A 138 1.59 -3.19 1.49
CA ALA A 138 1.59 -1.94 0.74
C ALA A 138 0.29 -1.71 -0.06
N ASP A 139 -0.18 -2.73 -0.79
CA ASP A 139 -1.43 -2.69 -1.58
C ASP A 139 -2.70 -2.52 -0.70
N GLY A 140 -2.59 -2.80 0.61
CA GLY A 140 -3.65 -2.56 1.59
C GLY A 140 -3.72 -1.13 2.15
N VAL A 141 -2.76 -0.25 1.79
CA VAL A 141 -2.75 1.16 2.21
C VAL A 141 -3.71 1.95 1.32
N GLU A 142 -4.77 2.51 1.91
CA GLU A 142 -5.71 3.37 1.19
C GLU A 142 -5.04 4.66 0.69
N VAL A 143 -5.35 5.06 -0.56
CA VAL A 143 -4.86 6.29 -1.18
C VAL A 143 -5.59 7.50 -0.61
N VAL A 144 -4.84 8.46 -0.08
CA VAL A 144 -5.40 9.68 0.52
C VAL A 144 -5.86 10.63 -0.57
N THR A 145 -7.17 10.92 -0.60
CA THR A 145 -7.77 11.82 -1.59
C THR A 145 -7.17 13.23 -1.48
N GLY A 146 -6.65 13.77 -2.58
CA GLY A 146 -5.93 15.04 -2.62
C GLY A 146 -4.40 14.91 -2.43
N ALA A 147 -3.91 13.75 -2.00
CA ALA A 147 -2.50 13.41 -1.86
C ALA A 147 -2.15 12.10 -2.60
N THR A 148 -2.76 11.87 -3.77
CA THR A 148 -2.65 10.63 -4.55
C THR A 148 -1.20 10.25 -4.85
N HIS A 149 -0.42 11.14 -5.49
CA HIS A 149 0.99 10.87 -5.83
C HIS A 149 1.81 10.55 -4.57
N SER A 150 1.58 11.27 -3.46
CA SER A 150 2.27 11.01 -2.18
C SER A 150 1.86 9.68 -1.53
N SER A 151 0.67 9.17 -1.84
CA SER A 151 0.20 7.84 -1.40
C SER A 151 0.82 6.74 -2.25
N GLU A 152 0.96 6.94 -3.55
CA GLU A 152 1.56 5.98 -4.49
C GLU A 152 3.06 5.81 -4.23
N SER A 153 3.81 6.91 -4.06
CA SER A 153 5.23 6.83 -3.66
C SER A 153 5.41 6.24 -2.26
N PHE A 154 4.48 6.49 -1.33
CA PHE A 154 4.47 5.80 -0.04
C PHE A 154 4.28 4.29 -0.21
N GLN A 155 3.32 3.84 -1.04
CA GLN A 155 3.05 2.43 -1.29
C GLN A 155 4.28 1.72 -1.91
N ASN A 156 4.93 2.36 -2.89
CA ASN A 156 6.16 1.86 -3.51
C ASN A 156 7.29 1.67 -2.47
N TYR A 157 7.52 2.69 -1.65
CA TYR A 157 8.56 2.65 -0.61
C TYR A 157 8.23 1.65 0.51
N ALA A 158 6.96 1.55 0.91
CA ALA A 158 6.45 0.55 1.83
C ALA A 158 6.66 -0.89 1.29
N GLN A 159 6.44 -1.11 -0.01
CA GLN A 159 6.64 -2.42 -0.64
C GLN A 159 8.13 -2.81 -0.68
N GLN A 160 9.03 -1.86 -0.96
CA GLN A 160 10.47 -2.08 -0.90
C GLN A 160 10.95 -2.39 0.53
N LEU A 161 10.41 -1.70 1.54
CA LEU A 161 10.69 -1.98 2.95
C LEU A 161 10.18 -3.37 3.38
N ILE A 162 9.01 -3.79 2.90
CA ILE A 162 8.50 -5.17 3.12
C ILE A 162 9.44 -6.21 2.51
N GLN A 163 9.92 -6.02 1.28
CA GLN A 163 10.86 -6.96 0.65
C GLN A 163 12.19 -7.04 1.41
N ALA A 164 12.72 -5.90 1.86
CA ALA A 164 13.90 -5.86 2.72
C ALA A 164 13.66 -6.59 4.05
N ALA A 165 12.47 -6.45 4.65
CA ALA A 165 12.09 -7.17 5.87
C ALA A 165 11.90 -8.67 5.67
N GLN A 166 11.38 -9.12 4.52
CA GLN A 166 11.30 -10.54 4.19
C GLN A 166 12.68 -11.17 3.94
N ALA A 167 13.63 -10.38 3.42
CA ALA A 167 15.02 -10.78 3.23
C ALA A 167 15.88 -10.64 4.51
N GLY A 168 15.42 -9.88 5.51
CA GLY A 168 16.21 -9.49 6.68
C GLY A 168 17.36 -8.51 6.36
N ASP A 169 17.30 -7.78 5.24
CA ASP A 169 18.35 -6.83 4.85
C ASP A 169 18.07 -5.44 5.47
N THR A 170 18.73 -5.15 6.59
CA THR A 170 18.57 -3.88 7.32
C THR A 170 19.41 -2.72 6.77
N LYS A 171 19.96 -2.85 5.55
CA LYS A 171 20.64 -1.72 4.88
C LYS A 171 19.61 -0.65 4.51
N THR A 172 20.01 0.62 4.59
CA THR A 172 19.19 1.71 4.04
C THR A 172 19.05 1.54 2.52
N ILE A 173 17.81 1.54 2.04
CA ILE A 173 17.48 1.58 0.61
C ILE A 173 17.61 3.03 0.15
N GLU A 174 18.60 3.33 -0.68
CA GLU A 174 18.72 4.64 -1.32
C GLU A 174 17.93 4.66 -2.64
N ILE A 175 17.01 5.61 -2.78
CA ILE A 175 16.31 5.91 -4.04
C ILE A 175 17.01 7.10 -4.71
N ASP A 176 17.48 6.94 -5.95
CA ASP A 176 18.15 7.99 -6.72
C ASP A 176 17.13 8.76 -7.59
N ASN A 177 16.06 9.20 -6.93
CA ASN A 177 14.87 9.79 -7.53
C ASN A 177 15.21 10.98 -8.45
N GLY A 178 14.83 10.90 -9.72
CA GLY A 178 15.12 11.92 -10.72
C GLY A 178 16.51 11.81 -11.36
N ALA A 179 17.25 10.72 -11.14
CA ALA A 179 18.43 10.40 -11.96
C ALA A 179 18.03 10.00 -13.39
N ASP A 180 18.93 10.19 -14.36
CA ASP A 180 18.68 9.72 -15.73
C ASP A 180 18.39 8.22 -15.76
N LEU A 181 17.30 7.79 -16.39
CA LEU A 181 17.00 6.35 -16.53
C LEU A 181 18.12 5.67 -17.32
N LYS A 182 18.61 4.53 -16.85
CA LYS A 182 19.64 3.75 -17.55
C LYS A 182 18.99 2.81 -18.55
N ASP A 183 19.53 2.73 -19.75
CA ASP A 183 19.06 1.82 -20.79
C ASP A 183 19.10 0.36 -20.33
N GLY A 184 18.02 -0.39 -20.59
CA GLY A 184 17.86 -1.74 -20.08
C GLY A 184 16.44 -2.27 -20.20
N THR A 185 16.24 -3.48 -19.70
CA THR A 185 14.90 -4.05 -19.44
C THR A 185 14.80 -4.31 -17.96
N TYR A 186 13.77 -3.75 -17.34
CA TYR A 186 13.52 -3.84 -15.90
C TYR A 186 12.25 -4.64 -15.71
N SER A 187 12.24 -5.57 -14.76
CA SER A 187 11.13 -6.50 -14.59
C SER A 187 10.87 -6.82 -13.13
N LEU A 188 9.60 -7.04 -12.81
CA LEU A 188 9.14 -7.54 -11.53
C LEU A 188 8.01 -8.54 -11.71
N LYS A 189 7.87 -9.43 -10.73
CA LYS A 189 6.70 -10.30 -10.61
C LYS A 189 6.31 -10.50 -9.15
N GLU A 190 5.01 -10.60 -8.92
CA GLU A 190 4.47 -11.09 -7.67
C GLU A 190 4.64 -12.62 -7.57
N LYS A 191 4.86 -13.11 -6.35
CA LYS A 191 5.04 -14.55 -6.06
C LYS A 191 3.73 -15.24 -5.68
N ASN A 192 2.80 -14.51 -5.09
CA ASN A 192 1.57 -15.06 -4.50
C ASN A 192 0.34 -14.53 -5.24
N ASN A 193 -0.61 -15.41 -5.55
CA ASN A 193 -1.85 -15.01 -6.21
C ASN A 193 -2.80 -14.26 -5.25
N SER A 194 -3.31 -13.12 -5.71
CA SER A 194 -4.48 -12.44 -5.15
C SER A 194 -5.68 -12.66 -6.08
N ASN A 195 -6.69 -13.41 -5.61
CA ASN A 195 -7.89 -13.77 -6.40
C ASN A 195 -7.58 -14.64 -7.65
N GLY A 196 -6.58 -15.52 -7.55
CA GLY A 196 -6.17 -16.42 -8.63
C GLY A 196 -5.24 -15.80 -9.68
N TYR A 197 -4.72 -14.59 -9.43
CA TYR A 197 -3.80 -13.88 -10.32
C TYR A 197 -2.66 -13.23 -9.54
N HIS A 198 -1.50 -13.12 -10.17
CA HIS A 198 -0.36 -12.33 -9.72
C HIS A 198 0.10 -11.39 -10.84
N THR A 199 0.74 -10.28 -10.49
CA THR A 199 1.28 -9.30 -11.43
C THR A 199 2.58 -9.79 -12.05
N GLU A 200 2.72 -9.63 -13.36
CA GLU A 200 3.99 -9.58 -14.06
C GLU A 200 4.12 -8.21 -14.73
N PHE A 201 5.25 -7.53 -14.57
CA PHE A 201 5.46 -6.20 -15.15
C PHE A 201 6.90 -6.02 -15.60
N SER A 202 7.10 -5.64 -16.86
CA SER A 202 8.39 -5.12 -17.34
C SER A 202 8.27 -3.79 -18.10
N ILE A 203 9.35 -3.00 -18.07
CA ILE A 203 9.55 -1.81 -18.89
C ILE A 203 10.87 -1.91 -19.65
N VAL A 204 10.97 -1.22 -20.80
CA VAL A 204 12.21 -1.13 -21.58
C VAL A 204 12.63 0.33 -21.69
N VAL A 205 13.81 0.65 -21.18
CA VAL A 205 14.43 1.99 -21.30
C VAL A 205 15.43 2.00 -22.45
N LYS A 206 15.35 3.03 -23.31
CA LYS A 206 16.31 3.32 -24.39
C LYS A 206 16.51 4.81 -24.52
N ASP A 207 17.75 5.25 -24.74
CA ASP A 207 18.14 6.66 -24.78
C ASP A 207 17.59 7.46 -23.58
N GLY A 208 17.57 6.83 -22.39
CA GLY A 208 17.03 7.40 -21.15
C GLY A 208 15.49 7.53 -21.07
N LYS A 209 14.74 6.92 -21.99
CA LYS A 209 13.26 7.00 -22.04
C LYS A 209 12.60 5.63 -21.95
N VAL A 210 11.45 5.55 -21.28
CA VAL A 210 10.59 4.37 -21.33
C VAL A 210 10.00 4.24 -22.74
N THR A 211 10.35 3.15 -23.43
CA THR A 211 9.91 2.86 -24.82
C THR A 211 8.92 1.71 -24.93
N GLU A 212 8.78 0.93 -23.87
CA GLU A 212 7.85 -0.19 -23.81
C GLU A 212 7.39 -0.40 -22.36
N SER A 213 6.13 -0.79 -22.19
CA SER A 213 5.50 -1.15 -20.92
C SER A 213 4.71 -2.45 -21.14
N LYS A 214 4.90 -3.41 -20.24
CA LYS A 214 4.33 -4.78 -20.28
C LYS A 214 3.89 -5.21 -18.89
N TYR A 215 2.91 -4.51 -18.35
CA TYR A 215 2.12 -4.94 -17.21
C TYR A 215 1.05 -5.93 -17.66
N ASP A 216 0.90 -7.02 -16.91
CA ASP A 216 -0.21 -7.96 -17.01
C ASP A 216 -0.53 -8.54 -15.63
N ASN A 217 -1.65 -9.25 -15.52
CA ASN A 217 -1.95 -10.12 -14.39
C ASN A 217 -2.09 -11.53 -14.96
N VAL A 218 -1.35 -12.50 -14.46
CA VAL A 218 -1.39 -13.89 -14.96
C VAL A 218 -1.78 -14.86 -13.85
N ASN A 219 -2.36 -16.00 -14.21
CA ASN A 219 -2.67 -17.08 -13.26
C ASN A 219 -1.49 -18.08 -13.16
N ASP A 220 -1.62 -19.11 -12.32
CA ASP A 220 -0.61 -20.18 -12.16
C ASP A 220 -0.27 -20.95 -13.46
N GLU A 221 -1.12 -20.85 -14.49
CA GLU A 221 -0.93 -21.48 -15.79
C GLU A 221 -0.23 -20.53 -16.80
N GLY A 222 0.15 -19.31 -16.37
CA GLY A 222 0.71 -18.26 -17.23
C GLY A 222 -0.31 -17.62 -18.18
N LYS A 223 -1.62 -17.80 -17.95
CA LYS A 223 -2.67 -17.20 -18.78
C LYS A 223 -2.99 -15.79 -18.28
N SER A 224 -3.00 -14.83 -19.20
CA SER A 224 -3.34 -13.44 -18.90
C SER A 224 -4.82 -13.28 -18.52
N LYS A 225 -5.04 -12.48 -17.48
CA LYS A 225 -6.34 -11.97 -17.03
C LYS A 225 -7.03 -11.11 -18.09
N LYS A 226 -6.27 -10.49 -18.99
CA LYS A 226 -6.80 -9.74 -20.14
C LYS A 226 -7.54 -10.66 -21.11
N ASP A 227 -7.14 -11.93 -21.19
CA ASP A 227 -7.71 -12.95 -22.08
C ASP A 227 -8.82 -13.78 -21.40
N ASP A 228 -9.03 -13.63 -20.08
CA ASP A 228 -10.16 -14.24 -19.37
C ASP A 228 -11.47 -13.50 -19.71
N ALA A 229 -12.26 -14.12 -20.60
CA ALA A 229 -13.54 -13.59 -21.04
C ALA A 229 -14.59 -13.48 -19.91
N ASP A 230 -14.58 -14.40 -18.94
CA ASP A 230 -15.53 -14.40 -17.83
C ASP A 230 -15.16 -13.32 -16.82
N TYR A 231 -13.87 -13.14 -16.49
CA TYR A 231 -13.42 -12.03 -15.63
C TYR A 231 -13.71 -10.68 -16.29
N ASN A 232 -13.36 -10.52 -17.58
CA ASN A 232 -13.66 -9.30 -18.34
C ASN A 232 -15.14 -8.95 -18.29
N LYS A 233 -16.02 -9.91 -18.58
CA LYS A 233 -17.47 -9.70 -18.50
C LYS A 233 -17.92 -9.35 -17.09
N ASN A 234 -17.51 -10.12 -16.08
CA ASN A 234 -17.96 -9.94 -14.70
C ASN A 234 -17.46 -8.65 -14.04
N MET A 235 -16.28 -8.17 -14.43
CA MET A 235 -15.77 -6.86 -13.98
C MET A 235 -16.48 -5.73 -14.72
N LYS A 236 -16.60 -5.81 -16.05
CA LYS A 236 -17.26 -4.78 -16.87
C LYS A 236 -18.73 -4.57 -16.51
N ASP A 237 -19.46 -5.65 -16.18
CA ASP A 237 -20.84 -5.59 -15.69
C ASP A 237 -20.97 -4.86 -14.33
N LYS A 238 -19.89 -4.74 -13.54
CA LYS A 238 -19.88 -4.11 -12.20
C LYS A 238 -19.28 -2.71 -12.17
N SER A 239 -18.19 -2.47 -12.92
CA SER A 239 -17.41 -1.23 -12.87
C SER A 239 -17.27 -0.50 -14.21
N GLY A 240 -17.82 -1.06 -15.30
CA GLY A 240 -17.81 -0.45 -16.63
C GLY A 240 -16.56 -0.75 -17.49
N VAL A 241 -15.53 -1.34 -16.90
CA VAL A 241 -14.25 -1.67 -17.57
C VAL A 241 -13.78 -3.08 -17.19
N GLY A 242 -13.07 -3.77 -18.08
CA GLY A 242 -12.48 -5.10 -17.83
C GLY A 242 -10.94 -5.09 -17.95
N PRO A 243 -10.25 -6.17 -17.55
CA PRO A 243 -8.80 -6.31 -17.69
C PRO A 243 -8.24 -6.06 -19.08
N ALA A 244 -8.91 -6.53 -20.15
CA ALA A 244 -8.51 -6.25 -21.53
C ALA A 244 -8.41 -4.75 -21.86
N GLU A 245 -9.26 -3.94 -21.22
CA GLU A 245 -9.32 -2.50 -21.43
C GLU A 245 -8.33 -1.78 -20.52
N TYR A 246 -8.38 -1.97 -19.20
CA TYR A 246 -7.51 -1.21 -18.29
C TYR A 246 -6.03 -1.57 -18.43
N ILE A 247 -5.69 -2.84 -18.68
CA ILE A 247 -4.29 -3.27 -18.88
C ILE A 247 -3.72 -2.62 -20.13
N LYS A 248 -4.49 -2.57 -21.22
CA LYS A 248 -4.07 -1.89 -22.45
C LYS A 248 -3.85 -0.40 -22.21
N THR A 249 -4.81 0.28 -21.58
CA THR A 249 -4.74 1.73 -21.30
C THR A 249 -3.54 2.10 -20.45
N LEU A 250 -3.28 1.39 -19.33
CA LEU A 250 -2.18 1.71 -18.42
C LEU A 250 -0.80 1.51 -19.09
N ASN A 251 -0.63 0.46 -19.89
CA ASN A 251 0.60 0.23 -20.64
C ASN A 251 0.88 1.34 -21.67
N GLU A 252 -0.14 1.76 -22.42
CA GLU A 252 -0.01 2.86 -23.40
C GLU A 252 0.24 4.20 -22.70
N GLU A 253 -0.47 4.47 -21.60
CA GLU A 253 -0.38 5.73 -20.87
C GLU A 253 0.96 5.91 -20.16
N LEU A 254 1.55 4.86 -19.55
CA LEU A 254 2.90 4.98 -18.95
C LEU A 254 3.97 5.34 -19.97
N VAL A 255 3.95 4.73 -21.17
CA VAL A 255 4.92 5.06 -22.24
C VAL A 255 4.73 6.50 -22.72
N LYS A 256 3.48 6.97 -22.81
CA LYS A 256 3.15 8.36 -23.15
C LYS A 256 3.63 9.32 -22.06
N THR A 257 3.21 9.12 -20.81
CA THR A 257 3.52 9.99 -19.66
C THR A 257 5.02 10.07 -19.41
N MET A 258 5.75 8.95 -19.42
CA MET A 258 7.21 8.94 -19.26
C MET A 258 7.97 9.48 -20.49
N GLY A 259 7.27 9.77 -21.59
CA GLY A 259 7.82 10.47 -22.76
C GLY A 259 7.68 12.00 -22.70
N GLU A 260 6.87 12.53 -21.78
CA GLU A 260 6.61 13.96 -21.58
C GLU A 260 7.63 14.59 -20.60
N GLU A 261 8.02 15.84 -20.85
CA GLU A 261 9.02 16.53 -20.00
C GLU A 261 8.44 16.88 -18.62
N GLY A 262 9.17 16.53 -17.55
CA GLY A 262 8.78 16.82 -16.18
C GLY A 262 7.66 15.93 -15.63
N LYS A 263 7.36 14.81 -16.31
CA LYS A 263 6.36 13.81 -15.90
C LYS A 263 6.99 12.59 -15.24
N SER A 264 6.20 11.90 -14.42
CA SER A 264 6.59 10.75 -13.61
C SER A 264 5.58 9.60 -13.73
N ALA A 265 5.90 8.41 -13.20
CA ALA A 265 4.94 7.30 -13.19
C ALA A 265 3.65 7.63 -12.38
N ALA A 266 3.76 8.48 -11.36
CA ALA A 266 2.62 8.98 -10.58
C ALA A 266 1.70 9.95 -11.37
N ASP A 267 2.12 10.44 -12.55
CA ASP A 267 1.28 11.23 -13.45
C ASP A 267 0.41 10.36 -14.39
N VAL A 268 0.46 9.02 -14.31
CA VAL A 268 -0.37 8.14 -15.12
C VAL A 268 -1.84 8.23 -14.67
N GLU A 269 -2.75 8.55 -15.60
CA GLU A 269 -4.16 8.68 -15.27
C GLU A 269 -4.80 7.36 -14.81
N VAL A 270 -5.51 7.41 -13.68
CA VAL A 270 -6.26 6.25 -13.17
C VAL A 270 -7.42 5.87 -14.09
N VAL A 271 -7.56 4.57 -14.36
CA VAL A 271 -8.65 4.07 -15.20
C VAL A 271 -9.92 4.01 -14.35
N THR A 272 -10.91 4.84 -14.69
CA THR A 272 -12.22 4.85 -14.01
C THR A 272 -12.86 3.45 -14.06
N GLY A 273 -13.23 2.92 -12.90
CA GLY A 273 -13.75 1.55 -12.76
C GLY A 273 -12.68 0.47 -12.52
N ALA A 274 -11.40 0.83 -12.55
CA ALA A 274 -10.25 -0.03 -12.24
C ALA A 274 -9.21 0.68 -11.36
N THR A 275 -9.64 1.62 -10.50
CA THR A 275 -8.75 2.50 -9.71
C THR A 275 -7.75 1.73 -8.85
N HIS A 276 -8.16 0.65 -8.18
CA HIS A 276 -7.23 -0.21 -7.42
C HIS A 276 -6.12 -0.75 -8.32
N SER A 277 -6.48 -1.34 -9.46
CA SER A 277 -5.51 -1.83 -10.45
C SER A 277 -4.59 -0.73 -11.00
N SER A 278 -5.08 0.51 -11.10
CA SER A 278 -4.26 1.66 -11.50
C SER A 278 -3.26 2.06 -10.43
N HIS A 279 -3.63 2.08 -9.15
CA HIS A 279 -2.69 2.40 -8.07
C HIS A 279 -1.64 1.28 -7.90
N SER A 280 -2.03 0.00 -7.93
CA SER A 280 -1.05 -1.11 -7.91
C SER A 280 -0.12 -1.07 -9.15
N PHE A 281 -0.62 -0.65 -10.31
CA PHE A 281 0.19 -0.40 -11.50
C PHE A 281 1.20 0.73 -11.29
N VAL A 282 0.77 1.89 -10.77
CA VAL A 282 1.66 3.04 -10.52
C VAL A 282 2.73 2.68 -9.49
N MET A 283 2.35 2.05 -8.37
CA MET A 283 3.29 1.55 -7.35
C MET A 283 4.40 0.68 -7.95
N TYR A 284 4.04 -0.29 -8.79
CA TYR A 284 5.01 -1.17 -9.44
C TYR A 284 5.75 -0.49 -10.60
N ALA A 285 5.14 0.46 -11.31
CA ALA A 285 5.81 1.26 -12.33
C ALA A 285 6.92 2.10 -11.70
N GLU A 286 6.64 2.82 -10.61
CA GLU A 286 7.67 3.55 -9.86
C GLU A 286 8.77 2.60 -9.37
N GLN A 287 8.44 1.41 -8.85
CA GLN A 287 9.47 0.46 -8.42
C GLN A 287 10.43 0.05 -9.57
N LEU A 288 9.91 -0.11 -10.80
CA LEU A 288 10.72 -0.35 -11.99
C LEU A 288 11.52 0.89 -12.42
N ILE A 289 10.98 2.11 -12.22
CA ILE A 289 11.71 3.36 -12.44
C ILE A 289 12.88 3.50 -11.46
N ASN A 290 12.69 3.24 -10.16
CA ASN A 290 13.77 3.24 -9.17
C ASN A 290 14.89 2.25 -9.53
N ALA A 291 14.53 1.08 -10.10
CA ALA A 291 15.49 0.12 -10.62
C ALA A 291 16.23 0.64 -11.86
N ALA A 292 15.53 1.35 -12.75
CA ALA A 292 16.08 1.96 -13.95
C ALA A 292 17.01 3.16 -13.69
N GLU A 293 16.69 4.03 -12.72
CA GLU A 293 17.55 5.10 -12.23
C GLU A 293 18.90 4.53 -11.73
N LYS A 294 18.82 3.41 -11.00
CA LYS A 294 19.97 2.66 -10.47
C LYS A 294 20.69 1.79 -11.50
N GLY A 295 20.08 1.53 -12.66
CA GLY A 295 20.58 0.58 -13.66
C GLY A 295 20.58 -0.89 -13.21
N ASN A 296 19.75 -1.25 -12.22
CA ASN A 296 19.64 -2.63 -11.73
C ASN A 296 18.65 -3.44 -12.58
N THR A 297 19.17 -4.34 -13.42
CA THR A 297 18.35 -5.17 -14.34
C THR A 297 17.98 -6.55 -13.76
N ASP A 298 18.33 -6.84 -12.51
CA ASP A 298 17.88 -8.05 -11.82
C ASP A 298 16.34 -8.05 -11.68
N GLU A 299 15.71 -9.20 -11.92
CA GLU A 299 14.25 -9.37 -11.79
C GLU A 299 13.83 -9.20 -10.32
N ILE A 300 12.94 -8.23 -10.06
CA ILE A 300 12.42 -7.98 -8.73
C ILE A 300 11.31 -8.99 -8.41
N VAL A 301 11.59 -9.95 -7.54
CA VAL A 301 10.56 -10.84 -7.00
C VAL A 301 9.88 -10.18 -5.80
N VAL A 302 8.58 -9.94 -5.91
CA VAL A 302 7.75 -9.38 -4.86
C VAL A 302 7.05 -10.55 -4.14
N ASP A 303 7.47 -10.87 -2.91
CA ASP A 303 6.78 -11.83 -2.05
C ASP A 303 5.55 -11.18 -1.40
N ASN A 304 4.65 -10.69 -2.25
CA ASN A 304 3.48 -9.89 -1.93
C ASN A 304 2.62 -10.52 -0.83
N ILE A 305 2.26 -9.72 0.18
CA ILE A 305 1.46 -10.16 1.32
C ILE A 305 -0.01 -10.16 0.90
N VAL A 306 -0.61 -11.34 0.88
CA VAL A 306 -2.05 -11.52 0.62
C VAL A 306 -2.75 -11.73 1.95
N MET A 307 -3.71 -10.87 2.27
CA MET A 307 -4.51 -10.95 3.49
C MET A 307 -5.86 -11.62 3.19
N LYS A 308 -6.34 -12.47 4.09
CA LYS A 308 -7.65 -13.12 3.96
C LYS A 308 -8.77 -12.08 3.92
N LYS A 309 -9.77 -12.35 3.08
CA LYS A 309 -10.96 -11.51 2.84
C LYS A 309 -12.17 -11.95 3.67
#